data_AF-A0A968XNG2-F1
#
_entry.id   AF-A0A968XNG2-F1
#
_cell.length_a   1.000
_cell.length_b   1.000
_cell.length_c   1.000
_cell.angle_alpha   90.00
_cell.angle_beta   90.00
_cell.angle_gamma   90.00
#
_symmetry.space_group_name_H-M   'P 1'
#
loop_
_entity.id
_entity.type
_entity.pdbx_description
1 polymer ?
#
loop_
_entity_poly.entity_id
_entity_poly.type
_entity_poly.pdbx_seq_one_letter_code
_entity_poly.pdbx_strand_id
1 'polypeptide(L)'
;MPSWALAGGREEGKKRLADAETKKKIIEEIKKTLKDNKFKDFEYAFVASHAANKDFNGKNIKQIAKIVRGKDKLDAQIEQIFEMYQAGGAQMVYHKMDEPDVQNILREPFTMIASDSGVRSAGEGNPHPRGYGNNVRVLGRYVRELKIITFEDAIRKMTSLPAQTFNLRDRGLVKKVLPQIW
;
A
#
# COMPACT_ATOMS: atom_id res chain seq x y z
N MET A 1 5.38 5.84 12.08
CA MET A 1 6.13 6.89 12.80
C MET A 1 5.71 8.24 12.27
N PRO A 2 5.72 9.30 13.10
CA PRO A 2 5.48 10.67 12.66
C PRO A 2 6.44 11.10 11.54
N SER A 3 6.00 11.98 10.64
CA SER A 3 6.81 12.45 9.52
C SER A 3 8.08 13.17 9.97
N TRP A 4 7.99 14.01 11.01
CA TRP A 4 9.14 14.73 11.58
C TRP A 4 10.19 13.77 12.17
N ALA A 5 9.77 12.63 12.70
CA ALA A 5 10.69 11.62 13.23
C ALA A 5 11.51 10.94 12.12
N LEU A 6 10.97 10.91 10.90
CA LEU A 6 11.60 10.36 9.70
C LEU A 6 12.41 11.39 8.88
N ALA A 7 12.30 12.67 9.21
CA ALA A 7 12.96 13.75 8.46
C ALA A 7 14.49 13.64 8.54
N GLY A 8 15.19 13.91 7.44
CA GLY A 8 16.65 13.72 7.36
C GLY A 8 17.10 12.27 7.19
N GLY A 9 16.17 11.34 6.96
CA GLY A 9 16.47 9.96 6.63
C GLY A 9 16.65 9.04 7.84
N ARG A 10 17.08 7.81 7.57
CA ARG A 10 17.04 6.71 8.55
C ARG A 10 17.96 6.94 9.74
N GLU A 11 19.18 7.42 9.50
CA GLU A 11 20.17 7.64 10.55
C GLU A 11 19.73 8.72 11.53
N GLU A 12 19.16 9.83 11.06
CA GLU A 12 18.56 10.83 11.95
C GLU A 12 17.36 10.28 12.72
N GLY A 13 16.51 9.48 12.08
CA GLY A 13 15.44 8.78 12.77
C GLY A 13 15.94 7.82 13.86
N LYS A 14 17.06 7.13 13.64
CA LYS A 14 17.69 6.27 14.66
C LYS A 14 18.19 7.10 15.85
N LYS A 15 18.82 8.25 15.61
CA LYS A 15 19.25 9.18 16.67
C LYS A 15 18.07 9.65 17.52
N ARG A 16 16.96 10.02 16.88
CA ARG A 16 15.70 10.41 17.57
C ARG A 16 15.08 9.27 18.39
N LEU A 17 15.23 8.02 17.93
CA LEU A 17 14.76 6.86 18.70
C LEU A 17 15.70 6.48 19.85
N ALA A 18 16.97 6.90 19.80
CA ALA A 18 17.93 6.71 20.89
C ALA A 18 17.75 7.76 22.01
N ASP A 19 17.24 8.94 21.69
CA ASP A 19 16.87 9.96 22.67
C ASP A 19 15.54 9.60 23.38
N ALA A 20 15.58 9.52 24.72
CA ALA A 20 14.45 9.02 25.51
C ALA A 20 13.23 9.95 25.47
N GLU A 21 13.44 11.27 25.50
CA GLU A 21 12.37 12.25 25.46
C GLU A 21 11.70 12.27 24.08
N THR A 22 12.51 12.28 23.02
CA THR A 22 12.04 12.22 21.64
C THR A 22 11.32 10.90 21.36
N LYS A 23 11.85 9.76 21.81
CA LYS A 23 11.18 8.45 21.68
C LYS A 23 9.82 8.45 22.36
N LYS A 24 9.71 8.99 23.57
CA LYS A 24 8.42 9.10 24.29
C LYS A 24 7.41 9.92 23.49
N LYS A 25 7.82 11.08 22.96
CA LYS A 25 6.98 11.92 22.10
C LYS A 25 6.50 11.17 20.85
N ILE A 26 7.38 10.40 20.21
CA ILE A 26 7.05 9.56 19.05
C ILE A 26 5.99 8.52 19.43
N ILE A 27 6.15 7.83 20.57
CA ILE A 27 5.20 6.82 21.04
C ILE A 27 3.82 7.44 21.30
N GLU A 28 3.76 8.59 21.98
CA GLU A 28 2.51 9.30 22.26
C GLU A 28 1.77 9.70 20.98
N GLU A 29 2.50 10.24 20.00
CA GLU A 29 1.91 10.62 18.72
C GLU A 29 1.44 9.40 17.92
N ILE A 30 2.19 8.30 17.93
CA ILE A 30 1.75 7.03 17.33
C ILE A 30 0.43 6.55 17.95
N LYS A 31 0.33 6.55 19.28
CA LYS A 31 -0.89 6.15 19.99
C LYS A 31 -2.06 7.09 19.68
N LYS A 32 -1.81 8.39 19.61
CA LYS A 32 -2.79 9.40 19.23
C LYS A 32 -3.30 9.15 17.81
N THR A 33 -2.40 8.96 16.83
CA THR A 33 -2.77 8.67 15.44
C THR A 33 -3.60 7.40 15.30
N LEU A 34 -3.30 6.34 16.06
CA LEU A 34 -4.13 5.13 16.07
C LEU A 34 -5.55 5.43 16.54
N LYS A 35 -5.68 6.18 17.65
CA LYS A 35 -6.97 6.58 18.21
C LYS A 35 -7.77 7.45 17.25
N ASP A 36 -7.15 8.47 16.66
CA ASP A 36 -7.79 9.40 15.71
C ASP A 36 -8.30 8.65 14.47
N ASN A 37 -7.57 7.64 14.02
CA ASN A 37 -7.96 6.77 12.91
C ASN A 37 -8.84 5.57 13.34
N LYS A 38 -9.30 5.52 14.58
CA LYS A 38 -10.16 4.46 15.15
C LYS A 38 -9.57 3.04 15.08
N PHE A 39 -8.24 2.91 15.06
CA PHE A 39 -7.56 1.63 15.17
C PHE A 39 -7.19 1.32 16.62
N LYS A 40 -7.41 0.07 17.05
CA LYS A 40 -7.03 -0.41 18.38
C LYS A 40 -5.54 -0.73 18.47
N ASP A 41 -4.98 -1.28 17.40
CA ASP A 41 -3.59 -1.74 17.29
C ASP A 41 -3.14 -1.81 15.82
N PHE A 42 -2.00 -2.44 15.53
CA PHE A 42 -1.43 -2.56 14.18
C PHE A 42 -1.79 -3.87 13.46
N GLU A 43 -2.90 -4.52 13.79
CA GLU A 43 -3.37 -5.71 13.08
C GLU A 43 -3.64 -5.46 11.58
N TYR A 44 -3.96 -4.22 11.21
CA TYR A 44 -4.16 -3.80 9.83
C TYR A 44 -2.87 -3.66 8.99
N ALA A 45 -1.69 -3.71 9.62
CA ALA A 45 -0.40 -3.41 9.00
C ALA A 45 0.42 -4.69 8.77
N PHE A 46 0.45 -5.15 7.52
CA PHE A 46 1.15 -6.37 7.10
C PHE A 46 2.51 -6.07 6.49
N VAL A 47 3.50 -6.91 6.81
CA VAL A 47 4.83 -6.84 6.22
C VAL A 47 4.82 -7.50 4.86
N ALA A 48 5.03 -6.72 3.80
CA ALA A 48 5.20 -7.26 2.46
C ALA A 48 6.61 -7.82 2.25
N SER A 49 7.62 -7.10 2.71
CA SER A 49 9.01 -7.53 2.63
C SER A 49 9.83 -6.89 3.74
N HIS A 50 10.62 -7.70 4.43
CA HIS A 50 11.58 -7.28 5.44
C HIS A 50 12.89 -8.04 5.21
N ALA A 51 13.94 -7.32 4.79
CA ALA A 51 15.20 -7.93 4.37
C ALA A 51 15.94 -8.61 5.52
N ALA A 52 15.94 -7.99 6.71
CA ALA A 52 16.66 -8.49 7.87
C ALA A 52 16.06 -9.76 8.46
N ASN A 53 14.76 -10.00 8.27
CA ASN A 53 14.10 -11.23 8.69
C ASN A 53 12.89 -11.51 7.77
N LYS A 54 13.04 -12.51 6.89
CA LYS A 54 12.02 -12.88 5.89
C LYS A 54 10.81 -13.59 6.50
N ASP A 55 10.92 -14.16 7.70
CA ASP A 55 9.82 -14.88 8.36
C ASP A 55 8.67 -13.94 8.74
N PHE A 56 8.94 -12.64 8.79
CA PHE A 56 7.94 -11.59 9.04
C PHE A 56 7.04 -11.36 7.84
N ASN A 57 7.46 -11.71 6.62
CA ASN A 57 6.69 -11.46 5.41
C ASN A 57 5.34 -12.19 5.48
N GLY A 58 4.26 -11.47 5.12
CA GLY A 58 2.89 -11.97 5.18
C GLY A 58 2.25 -11.91 6.56
N LYS A 59 2.98 -11.48 7.62
CA LYS A 59 2.43 -11.32 8.97
C LYS A 59 2.15 -9.85 9.27
N ASN A 60 1.17 -9.59 10.12
CA ASN A 60 0.95 -8.26 10.67
C ASN A 60 1.82 -7.99 11.89
N ILE A 61 1.98 -6.71 12.24
CA ILE A 61 2.84 -6.28 13.36
C ILE A 61 2.43 -6.95 14.69
N LYS A 62 1.14 -7.15 14.94
CA LYS A 62 0.63 -7.81 16.14
C LYS A 62 1.09 -9.26 16.25
N GLN A 63 0.99 -10.01 15.15
CA GLN A 63 1.51 -11.38 15.05
C GLN A 63 3.03 -11.42 15.25
N ILE A 64 3.76 -10.50 14.63
CA ILE A 64 5.23 -10.44 14.76
C ILE A 64 5.63 -10.14 16.20
N ALA A 65 5.02 -9.16 16.85
CA ALA A 65 5.28 -8.85 18.26
C ALA A 65 5.02 -10.06 19.16
N LYS A 66 3.92 -10.80 18.91
CA LYS A 66 3.62 -12.05 19.64
C LYS A 66 4.73 -13.09 19.49
N ILE A 67 5.23 -13.30 18.27
CA ILE A 67 6.27 -14.28 17.95
C ILE A 67 7.60 -13.89 18.60
N VAL A 68 8.02 -12.64 18.44
CA VAL A 68 9.36 -12.17 18.85
C VAL A 68 9.43 -11.90 20.35
N ARG A 69 8.36 -11.36 20.94
CA ARG A 69 8.35 -10.84 22.32
C ARG A 69 7.47 -11.63 23.28
N GLY A 70 6.75 -12.65 22.80
CA GLY A 70 5.76 -13.39 23.59
C GLY A 70 4.53 -12.57 24.00
N LYS A 71 4.40 -11.33 23.50
CA LYS A 71 3.36 -10.37 23.87
C LYS A 71 2.95 -9.56 22.66
N ASP A 72 1.67 -9.24 22.55
CA ASP A 72 1.07 -8.51 21.43
C ASP A 72 0.41 -7.20 21.84
N LYS A 73 0.66 -6.71 23.07
CA LYS A 73 0.16 -5.41 23.53
C LYS A 73 0.71 -4.29 22.65
N LEU A 74 -0.02 -3.16 22.60
CA LEU A 74 0.32 -2.03 21.74
C LEU A 74 1.78 -1.55 21.93
N ASP A 75 2.28 -1.48 23.15
CA ASP A 75 3.69 -1.09 23.40
C ASP A 75 4.68 -2.09 22.79
N ALA A 76 4.41 -3.40 22.88
CA ALA A 76 5.25 -4.42 22.26
C ALA A 76 5.24 -4.32 20.73
N GLN A 77 4.09 -3.98 20.14
CA GLN A 77 3.96 -3.71 18.71
C GLN A 77 4.75 -2.47 18.28
N ILE A 78 4.70 -1.37 19.06
CA ILE A 78 5.45 -0.14 18.78
C ILE A 78 6.96 -0.39 18.87
N GLU A 79 7.43 -1.10 19.92
CA GLU A 79 8.84 -1.47 20.03
C GLU A 79 9.27 -2.40 18.89
N GLN A 80 8.41 -3.33 18.45
CA GLN A 80 8.68 -4.15 17.27
C GLN A 80 8.85 -3.30 15.99
N ILE A 81 8.02 -2.28 15.81
CA ILE A 81 8.13 -1.33 14.69
C ILE A 81 9.48 -0.60 14.74
N PHE A 82 9.93 -0.17 15.92
CA PHE A 82 11.21 0.52 16.06
C PHE A 82 12.40 -0.39 15.74
N GLU A 83 12.40 -1.63 16.22
CA GLU A 83 13.45 -2.60 15.89
C GLU A 83 13.51 -2.88 14.38
N MET A 84 12.37 -3.12 13.74
CA MET A 84 12.30 -3.31 12.29
C MET A 84 12.79 -2.07 11.53
N TYR A 85 12.43 -0.87 12.00
CA TYR A 85 12.90 0.38 11.42
C TYR A 85 14.43 0.53 11.52
N GLN A 86 15.00 0.22 12.69
CA GLN A 86 16.44 0.23 12.93
C GLN A 86 17.19 -0.81 12.08
N ALA A 87 16.58 -1.98 11.86
CA ALA A 87 17.09 -3.08 11.03
C ALA A 87 16.97 -2.85 9.51
N GLY A 88 16.67 -1.63 9.07
CA GLY A 88 16.59 -1.29 7.64
C GLY A 88 15.17 -1.09 7.11
N GLY A 89 14.16 -1.23 7.97
CA GLY A 89 12.76 -1.01 7.64
C GLY A 89 12.12 -2.16 6.87
N ALA A 90 10.83 -1.99 6.56
CA ALA A 90 10.02 -2.97 5.84
C ALA A 90 9.15 -2.28 4.80
N GLN A 91 8.83 -3.01 3.72
CA GLN A 91 7.70 -2.68 2.86
C GLN A 91 6.41 -3.16 3.52
N MET A 92 5.38 -2.31 3.51
CA MET A 92 4.14 -2.55 4.26
C MET A 92 2.92 -2.54 3.35
N VAL A 93 1.89 -3.30 3.75
CA VAL A 93 0.54 -3.31 3.20
C VAL A 93 -0.42 -2.92 4.31
N TYR A 94 -1.24 -1.91 4.06
CA TYR A 94 -2.17 -1.37 5.06
C TYR A 94 -3.62 -1.57 4.63
N HIS A 95 -4.38 -2.30 5.44
CA HIS A 95 -5.81 -2.51 5.23
C HIS A 95 -6.60 -1.41 5.96
N LYS A 96 -6.68 -0.23 5.33
CA LYS A 96 -7.33 0.96 5.94
C LYS A 96 -8.44 1.58 5.11
N MET A 97 -8.53 1.25 3.83
CA MET A 97 -9.51 1.83 2.94
C MET A 97 -10.85 1.13 3.09
N ASP A 98 -11.93 1.89 2.97
CA ASP A 98 -13.28 1.34 2.95
C ASP A 98 -13.71 1.01 1.52
N GLU A 99 -14.37 -0.13 1.34
CA GLU A 99 -14.76 -0.63 0.02
C GLU A 99 -15.82 0.26 -0.66
N PRO A 100 -16.84 0.80 0.03
CA PRO A 100 -17.79 1.75 -0.56
C PRO A 100 -17.10 2.99 -1.14
N ASP A 101 -16.09 3.54 -0.47
CA ASP A 101 -15.33 4.69 -0.99
C ASP A 101 -14.60 4.33 -2.29
N VAL A 102 -13.96 3.16 -2.33
CA VAL A 102 -13.33 2.63 -3.55
C VAL A 102 -14.34 2.50 -4.68
N GLN A 103 -15.51 1.95 -4.40
CA GLN A 103 -16.57 1.80 -5.41
C GLN A 103 -17.10 3.15 -5.88
N ASN A 104 -17.28 4.12 -4.98
CA ASN A 104 -17.73 5.46 -5.32
C ASN A 104 -16.73 6.17 -6.24
N ILE A 105 -15.44 6.15 -5.88
CA ILE A 105 -14.38 6.71 -6.73
C ILE A 105 -14.34 5.99 -8.08
N LEU A 106 -14.51 4.67 -8.11
CA LEU A 106 -14.45 3.89 -9.35
C LEU A 106 -15.57 4.24 -10.33
N ARG A 107 -16.77 4.61 -9.83
CA ARG A 107 -17.92 5.04 -10.65
C ARG A 107 -17.68 6.35 -11.39
N GLU A 108 -16.83 7.23 -10.88
CA GLU A 108 -16.60 8.54 -11.49
C GLU A 108 -15.99 8.45 -12.90
N PRO A 109 -16.51 9.17 -13.91
CA PRO A 109 -16.13 8.97 -15.31
C PRO A 109 -14.66 9.31 -15.61
N PHE A 110 -14.01 10.12 -14.77
CA PHE A 110 -12.61 10.53 -14.90
C PHE A 110 -11.62 9.63 -14.15
N THR A 111 -12.10 8.66 -13.35
CA THR A 111 -11.22 7.73 -12.63
C THR A 111 -10.55 6.74 -13.58
N MET A 112 -9.21 6.77 -13.59
CA MET A 112 -8.35 5.82 -14.31
C MET A 112 -7.90 4.67 -13.40
N ILE A 113 -7.57 3.53 -14.00
CA ILE A 113 -7.08 2.36 -13.28
C ILE A 113 -5.55 2.33 -13.28
N ALA A 114 -4.94 2.28 -12.09
CA ALA A 114 -3.50 2.13 -11.91
C ALA A 114 -3.20 1.13 -10.79
N SER A 115 -2.16 0.31 -10.95
CA SER A 115 -1.78 -0.69 -9.94
C SER A 115 -1.09 -0.10 -8.73
N ASP A 116 -0.44 1.07 -8.88
CA ASP A 116 0.41 1.68 -7.84
C ASP A 116 1.42 0.66 -7.24
N SER A 117 1.96 -0.23 -8.08
CA SER A 117 2.97 -1.19 -7.65
C SER A 117 4.32 -0.83 -8.24
N GLY A 118 5.38 -0.99 -7.44
CA GLY A 118 6.74 -1.11 -7.97
C GLY A 118 6.91 -2.42 -8.75
N VAL A 119 8.05 -2.55 -9.44
CA VAL A 119 8.44 -3.76 -10.17
C VAL A 119 8.54 -4.94 -9.19
N ARG A 120 7.99 -6.10 -9.57
CA ARG A 120 7.95 -7.30 -8.74
C ARG A 120 8.57 -8.48 -9.46
N SER A 121 9.41 -9.23 -8.76
CA SER A 121 9.86 -10.56 -9.16
C SER A 121 8.84 -11.59 -8.69
N ALA A 122 8.47 -12.55 -9.55
CA ALA A 122 7.57 -13.62 -9.16
C ALA A 122 8.19 -14.47 -8.03
N GLY A 123 7.40 -14.77 -7.00
CA GLY A 123 7.84 -15.61 -5.87
C GLY A 123 8.66 -14.90 -4.79
N GLU A 124 8.93 -13.58 -4.93
CA GLU A 124 9.71 -12.83 -3.93
C GLU A 124 8.83 -12.06 -2.94
N GLY A 125 8.98 -12.38 -1.65
CA GLY A 125 8.27 -11.71 -0.57
C GLY A 125 6.75 -11.98 -0.57
N ASN A 126 5.99 -11.07 0.03
CA ASN A 126 4.52 -11.07 0.03
C ASN A 126 3.99 -9.67 -0.35
N PRO A 127 4.30 -9.17 -1.57
CA PRO A 127 3.96 -7.80 -1.96
C PRO A 127 2.45 -7.58 -2.03
N HIS A 128 2.03 -6.31 -2.04
CA HIS A 128 0.62 -5.95 -2.16
C HIS A 128 -0.01 -6.62 -3.41
N PRO A 129 -1.16 -7.31 -3.28
CA PRO A 129 -1.77 -8.08 -4.38
C PRO A 129 -2.12 -7.23 -5.61
N ARG A 130 -2.27 -5.91 -5.43
CA ARG A 130 -2.39 -4.92 -6.51
C ARG A 130 -1.29 -5.02 -7.58
N GLY A 131 -0.09 -5.50 -7.23
CA GLY A 131 1.01 -5.66 -8.20
C GLY A 131 0.77 -6.73 -9.27
N TYR A 132 -0.07 -7.73 -8.99
CA TYR A 132 -0.38 -8.80 -9.93
C TYR A 132 -1.82 -8.78 -10.42
N GLY A 133 -2.75 -8.32 -9.56
CA GLY A 133 -4.17 -8.53 -9.75
C GLY A 133 -4.99 -7.29 -10.11
N ASN A 134 -4.38 -6.10 -10.29
CA ASN A 134 -5.14 -4.85 -10.35
C ASN A 134 -6.24 -4.82 -11.42
N ASN A 135 -5.88 -5.01 -12.69
CA ASN A 135 -6.83 -4.91 -13.79
C ASN A 135 -7.82 -6.09 -13.80
N VAL A 136 -7.33 -7.30 -13.49
CA VAL A 136 -8.20 -8.49 -13.42
C VAL A 136 -9.20 -8.41 -12.26
N ARG A 137 -8.83 -7.78 -11.13
CA ARG A 137 -9.77 -7.50 -10.03
C ARG A 137 -10.86 -6.54 -10.50
N VAL A 138 -10.54 -5.51 -11.27
CA VAL A 138 -11.57 -4.61 -11.81
C VAL A 138 -12.55 -5.35 -12.71
N LEU A 139 -12.05 -6.15 -13.66
CA LEU A 139 -12.92 -6.91 -14.57
C LEU A 139 -13.73 -8.02 -13.86
N GLY A 140 -13.12 -8.72 -12.90
CA GLY A 140 -13.79 -9.79 -12.17
C GLY A 140 -14.73 -9.28 -11.08
N ARG A 141 -14.19 -8.51 -10.13
CA ARG A 141 -14.93 -8.05 -8.95
C ARG A 141 -15.87 -6.91 -9.27
N TYR A 142 -15.39 -5.85 -9.92
CA TYR A 142 -16.17 -4.61 -10.07
C TYR A 142 -17.13 -4.62 -11.25
N VAL A 143 -16.76 -5.27 -12.36
CA VAL A 143 -17.65 -5.44 -13.52
C VAL A 143 -18.54 -6.66 -13.36
N ARG A 144 -17.98 -7.87 -13.29
CA ARG A 144 -18.78 -9.11 -13.36
C ARG A 144 -19.58 -9.37 -12.08
N GLU A 145 -18.95 -9.31 -10.91
CA GLU A 145 -19.59 -9.68 -9.64
C GLU A 145 -20.46 -8.56 -9.08
N LEU A 146 -19.91 -7.35 -8.94
CA LEU A 146 -20.59 -6.22 -8.29
C LEU A 146 -21.37 -5.33 -9.27
N LYS A 147 -21.08 -5.41 -10.57
CA LYS A 147 -21.78 -4.65 -11.64
C LYS A 147 -21.88 -3.15 -11.38
N ILE A 148 -20.83 -2.55 -10.82
CA ILE A 148 -20.84 -1.11 -10.47
C ILE A 148 -20.40 -0.21 -11.61
N ILE A 149 -19.72 -0.77 -12.63
CA ILE A 149 -19.37 -0.14 -13.91
C ILE A 149 -19.55 -1.19 -15.02
N THR A 150 -19.75 -0.75 -16.26
CA THR A 150 -19.86 -1.68 -17.40
C THR A 150 -18.48 -2.19 -17.83
N PHE A 151 -18.47 -3.24 -18.64
CA PHE A 151 -17.22 -3.76 -19.20
C PHE A 151 -16.54 -2.74 -20.10
N GLU A 152 -17.30 -2.06 -20.96
CA GLU A 152 -16.80 -1.03 -21.88
C GLU A 152 -16.19 0.15 -21.12
N ASP A 153 -16.84 0.61 -20.05
CA ASP A 153 -16.32 1.68 -19.21
C ASP A 153 -15.05 1.25 -18.47
N ALA A 154 -15.00 0.02 -17.94
CA ALA A 154 -13.79 -0.52 -17.33
C ALA A 154 -12.61 -0.58 -18.32
N ILE A 155 -12.84 -1.04 -19.56
CA ILE A 155 -11.82 -1.05 -20.61
C ILE A 155 -11.37 0.37 -20.94
N ARG A 156 -12.31 1.32 -21.12
CA ARG A 156 -12.02 2.75 -21.35
C ARG A 156 -11.12 3.33 -20.26
N LYS A 157 -11.43 3.08 -18.99
CA LYS A 157 -10.66 3.52 -17.80
C LYS A 157 -9.25 2.93 -17.70
N MET A 158 -8.99 1.81 -18.39
CA MET A 158 -7.68 1.15 -18.46
C MET A 158 -6.91 1.47 -19.75
N THR A 159 -7.54 2.09 -20.75
CA THR A 159 -6.97 2.23 -22.10
C THR A 159 -7.07 3.64 -22.66
N SER A 160 -8.21 4.01 -23.25
CA SER A 160 -8.38 5.28 -23.95
C SER A 160 -8.35 6.48 -23.02
N LEU A 161 -8.92 6.37 -21.81
CA LEU A 161 -8.90 7.45 -20.84
C LEU A 161 -7.45 7.83 -20.45
N PRO A 162 -6.58 6.92 -19.96
CA PRO A 162 -5.19 7.28 -19.69
C PRO A 162 -4.41 7.68 -20.94
N ALA A 163 -4.65 7.06 -22.10
CA ALA A 163 -3.99 7.47 -23.33
C ALA A 163 -4.30 8.93 -23.71
N GLN A 164 -5.56 9.36 -23.56
CA GLN A 164 -5.99 10.74 -23.82
C GLN A 164 -5.44 11.70 -22.76
N THR A 165 -5.54 11.35 -21.47
CA THR A 165 -5.07 12.18 -20.36
C THR A 165 -3.56 12.45 -20.42
N PHE A 166 -2.76 11.45 -20.80
CA PHE A 166 -1.31 11.57 -20.90
C PHE A 166 -0.80 11.85 -22.32
N ASN A 167 -1.70 12.14 -23.27
CA ASN A 167 -1.37 12.46 -24.66
C ASN A 167 -0.52 11.37 -25.36
N LEU A 168 -0.81 10.10 -25.08
CA LEU A 168 -0.15 8.97 -25.71
C LEU A 168 -0.75 8.74 -27.11
N ARG A 169 -0.13 9.34 -28.12
CA ARG A 169 -0.58 9.26 -29.52
C ARG A 169 -0.62 7.81 -29.99
N ASP A 170 -1.67 7.48 -30.75
CA ASP A 170 -1.86 6.15 -31.34
C ASP A 170 -1.79 4.98 -30.33
N ARG A 171 -2.33 5.21 -29.13
CA ARG A 171 -2.51 4.21 -28.07
C ARG A 171 -3.92 4.29 -27.49
N GLY A 172 -4.33 3.24 -26.78
CA GLY A 172 -5.56 3.22 -25.99
C GLY A 172 -6.88 2.99 -26.75
N LEU A 173 -6.86 2.95 -28.08
CA LEU A 173 -8.04 2.66 -28.91
C LEU A 173 -7.72 1.59 -29.96
N VAL A 174 -8.66 0.67 -30.18
CA VAL A 174 -8.61 -0.25 -31.32
C VAL A 174 -9.21 0.49 -32.52
N LYS A 175 -8.35 0.91 -33.45
CA LYS A 175 -8.74 1.61 -34.68
C LYS A 175 -7.89 1.09 -35.84
N LYS A 176 -8.39 1.21 -37.07
CA LYS A 176 -7.62 0.87 -38.28
C LYS A 176 -6.38 1.77 -38.32
N VAL A 177 -5.19 1.17 -38.39
CA VAL A 177 -3.95 1.92 -38.59
C VAL A 177 -3.83 2.14 -40.09
N LEU A 178 -3.79 3.40 -40.54
CA LEU A 178 -3.42 3.68 -41.92
C LEU A 178 -1.94 3.32 -42.08
N PRO A 179 -1.54 2.64 -43.18
CA PRO A 179 -0.13 2.37 -43.44
C PRO A 179 0.63 3.70 -43.38
N GLN A 180 1.73 3.75 -42.63
CA GLN A 180 2.68 4.84 -42.81
C GLN A 180 3.31 4.62 -44.18
N ILE A 181 2.85 5.42 -45.15
CA ILE A 181 3.42 5.50 -46.48
C ILE A 181 4.79 6.16 -46.27
N TRP A 182 5.86 5.39 -46.46
CA TRP A 182 7.23 5.91 -46.55
C TRP A 182 7.46 6.56 -47.89
#